data_AF-A0AAJ0DBD9-F1
#
_entry.id   AF-A0AAJ0DBD9-F1
#
_cell.length_a   1.000
_cell.length_b   1.000
_cell.length_c   1.000
_cell.angle_alpha   90.00
_cell.angle_beta   90.00
_cell.angle_gamma   90.00
#
_symmetry.space_group_name_H-M   'P 1'
#
loop_
_entity.id
_entity.type
_entity.pdbx_description
1 polymer ?
#
loop_
_entity_poly.entity_id
_entity_poly.type
_entity_poly.pdbx_seq_one_letter_code
_entity_poly.pdbx_strand_id
1 'polypeptide(L)'
;MIGGNLGNCVCFIIATILLAKFPPGEANNTAASWGFIVITWLYNFSFSATNGPLSWIVPAEIFDTRTRSMGVCIATMVSFPFNTMIGQITPIAIEKLGYKYYYLFVICNFTNALFFWAIQPETAKRPLEEMNYLFTNAPIFVPTMNMKDFEQHDLEHRVAEVERKGSVTSHTDEV
;
A
#
# COMPACT_ATOMS: atom_id res chain seq x y z
N MET A 1 1.73 -3.70 3.91
CA MET A 1 1.11 -2.35 3.80
C MET A 1 0.31 -1.95 5.03
N ILE A 2 -0.62 -2.79 5.51
CA ILE A 2 -1.50 -2.47 6.64
C ILE A 2 -0.72 -2.11 7.92
N GLY A 3 0.28 -2.92 8.31
CA GLY A 3 1.11 -2.64 9.49
C GLY A 3 1.90 -1.32 9.41
N GLY A 4 2.43 -0.98 8.22
CA GLY A 4 3.16 0.27 8.01
C GLY A 4 2.25 1.50 8.02
N ASN A 5 1.03 1.40 7.48
CA ASN A 5 0.04 2.49 7.57
C ASN A 5 -0.46 2.70 9.00
N LEU A 6 -0.65 1.63 9.78
CA LEU A 6 -0.99 1.74 11.20
C LEU A 6 0.15 2.36 12.02
N GLY A 7 1.40 1.96 11.77
CA GLY A 7 2.57 2.59 12.39
C GLY A 7 2.71 4.08 12.05
N ASN A 8 2.43 4.45 10.80
CA ASN A 8 2.42 5.84 10.35
C ASN A 8 1.28 6.66 10.98
N CYS A 9 0.09 6.08 11.16
CA CYS A 9 -1.00 6.73 11.91
C CYS A 9 -0.58 7.06 13.34
N VAL A 10 0.07 6.13 14.04
CA VAL A 10 0.55 6.38 15.42
C VAL A 10 1.59 7.50 15.45
N CYS A 11 2.52 7.52 14.49
CA CYS A 11 3.51 8.60 14.38
C CYS A 11 2.88 9.97 14.16
N PHE A 12 1.87 10.07 13.28
CA PHE A 12 1.17 11.34 13.04
C PHE A 12 0.27 11.77 14.21
N ILE A 13 -0.33 10.83 14.95
CA ILE A 13 -1.09 11.14 16.17
C ILE A 13 -0.15 11.75 17.22
N ILE A 14 1.01 11.14 17.44
CA ILE A 14 2.04 11.64 18.38
C ILE A 14 2.51 13.03 17.92
N ALA A 15 2.83 13.20 16.64
CA ALA A 15 3.26 14.49 16.08
C ALA A 15 2.20 15.59 16.27
N THR A 16 0.91 15.27 16.09
CA THR A 16 -0.20 16.21 16.26
C THR A 16 -0.38 16.60 17.73
N ILE A 17 -0.23 15.65 18.67
CA ILE A 17 -0.30 15.92 20.11
C ILE A 17 0.87 16.84 20.56
N LEU A 18 2.08 16.60 20.04
CA LEU A 18 3.24 17.46 20.33
C LEU A 18 3.01 18.89 19.82
N LEU A 19 2.50 19.06 18.60
CA LEU A 19 2.21 20.39 18.03
C LEU A 19 1.03 21.10 18.72
N ALA A 20 0.05 20.35 19.23
CA ALA A 20 -1.08 20.91 19.96
C ALA A 20 -0.70 21.37 21.38
N LYS A 21 0.20 20.65 22.07
CA LYS A 21 0.68 21.04 23.41
C LYS A 21 1.79 22.08 23.38
N PHE A 22 2.62 22.09 22.35
CA PHE A 22 3.75 23.01 22.20
C PHE A 22 3.69 23.67 20.81
N PRO A 23 2.83 24.69 20.64
CA PRO A 23 2.73 25.39 19.37
C PRO A 23 4.06 26.06 19.02
N PRO A 24 4.48 26.00 17.74
CA PRO A 24 5.72 26.63 17.30
C PRO A 24 5.65 28.14 17.52
N GLY A 25 6.50 28.66 18.41
CA GLY A 25 6.65 30.10 18.67
C GLY A 25 6.29 30.56 20.09
N GLU A 26 5.54 29.80 20.88
CA GLU A 26 5.16 30.20 22.25
C GLU A 26 5.87 29.41 23.35
N ALA A 27 6.17 28.13 23.11
CA ALA A 27 6.88 27.28 24.07
C ALA A 27 8.35 27.13 23.66
N ASN A 28 9.26 27.74 24.42
CA ASN A 28 10.72 27.53 24.32
C ASN A 28 11.12 26.12 24.84
N ASN A 29 10.44 25.07 24.37
CA ASN A 29 10.71 23.71 24.76
C ASN A 29 11.42 22.97 23.62
N THR A 30 12.75 23.15 23.56
CA THR A 30 13.61 22.56 22.53
C THR A 30 13.43 21.04 22.46
N ALA A 31 13.17 20.37 23.60
CA ALA A 31 12.93 18.94 23.65
C ALA A 31 11.68 18.50 22.87
N ALA A 32 10.61 19.31 22.87
CA ALA A 32 9.39 19.02 22.11
C ALA A 32 9.64 19.16 20.59
N SER A 33 10.40 20.16 20.16
CA SER A 33 10.78 20.34 18.75
C SER A 33 11.67 19.20 18.25
N TRP A 34 12.65 18.76 19.05
CA TRP A 34 13.47 17.58 18.72
C TRP A 34 12.63 16.29 18.68
N GLY A 35 11.69 16.12 19.61
CA GLY A 35 10.74 15.00 19.59
C GLY A 35 9.89 14.95 18.32
N PHE A 36 9.42 16.11 17.86
CA PHE A 36 8.70 16.23 16.59
C PHE A 36 9.58 15.81 15.39
N ILE A 37 10.83 16.27 15.34
CA ILE A 37 11.76 15.90 14.26
C ILE A 37 12.00 14.38 14.24
N VAL A 38 12.26 13.77 15.40
CA VAL A 38 12.51 12.32 15.51
C VAL A 38 11.30 11.51 15.06
N ILE A 39 10.08 11.90 15.46
CA ILE A 39 8.87 11.17 15.04
C ILE A 39 8.59 11.33 13.54
N THR A 40 8.89 12.50 12.95
CA THR A 40 8.79 12.71 11.49
C THR A 40 9.78 11.84 10.73
N TRP A 41 11.01 11.69 11.22
CA TRP A 41 11.99 10.78 10.63
C TRP A 41 11.59 9.31 10.74
N LEU A 42 11.03 8.90 11.89
CA LEU A 42 10.52 7.55 12.08
C LEU A 42 9.36 7.25 11.10
N TYR A 43 8.45 8.21 10.94
CA TYR A 43 7.41 8.14 9.91
C TYR A 43 8.02 7.98 8.51
N ASN A 44 9.02 8.80 8.15
CA ASN A 44 9.63 8.76 6.83
C ASN A 44 10.28 7.40 6.55
N PHE A 45 10.97 6.82 7.54
CA PHE A 45 11.57 5.49 7.44
C PHE A 45 10.52 4.39 7.26
N SER A 46 9.48 4.39 8.10
CA SER A 46 8.36 3.42 8.00
C SER A 46 7.60 3.54 6.66
N PHE A 47 7.35 4.77 6.21
CA PHE A 47 6.75 5.05 4.92
C PHE A 47 7.62 4.58 3.75
N SER A 48 8.93 4.85 3.81
CA SER A 48 9.89 4.42 2.78
C SER A 48 10.03 2.90 2.72
N ALA A 49 10.07 2.21 3.86
CA ALA A 49 10.21 0.75 3.89
C ALA A 49 8.94 0.03 3.45
N THR A 50 7.76 0.57 3.76
CA THR A 50 6.49 -0.09 3.46
C THR A 50 5.82 0.53 2.24
N ASN A 51 5.30 1.75 2.38
CA ASN A 51 4.38 2.32 1.39
C ASN A 51 5.07 2.72 0.08
N GLY A 52 6.34 3.15 0.14
CA GLY A 52 7.12 3.58 -1.04
C GLY A 52 7.26 2.48 -2.11
N PRO A 53 7.90 1.33 -1.82
CA PRO A 53 8.05 0.27 -2.80
C PRO A 53 6.71 -0.42 -3.11
N LEU A 54 5.87 -0.63 -2.08
CA LEU A 54 4.61 -1.35 -2.26
C LEU A 54 3.62 -0.58 -3.16
N SER A 55 3.62 0.75 -3.15
CA SER A 55 2.70 1.52 -4.02
C SER A 55 2.95 1.32 -5.51
N TRP A 56 4.18 0.97 -5.90
CA TRP A 56 4.54 0.70 -7.29
C TRP A 56 4.41 -0.77 -7.66
N ILE A 57 4.58 -1.66 -6.68
CA ILE A 57 4.48 -3.11 -6.87
C ILE A 57 3.01 -3.53 -6.97
N VAL A 58 2.12 -2.98 -6.14
CA VAL A 58 0.70 -3.39 -6.11
C VAL A 58 -0.01 -3.27 -7.46
N PRO A 59 0.09 -2.15 -8.21
CA PRO A 59 -0.47 -2.09 -9.56
C PRO A 59 0.11 -3.18 -10.48
N ALA A 60 1.41 -3.46 -10.39
CA ALA A 60 2.04 -4.49 -11.20
C ALA A 60 1.59 -5.93 -10.84
N GLU A 61 1.17 -6.16 -9.60
CA GLU A 61 0.61 -7.43 -9.12
C GLU A 61 -0.88 -7.61 -9.44
N ILE A 62 -1.66 -6.53 -9.43
CA ILE A 62 -3.11 -6.59 -9.68
C ILE A 62 -3.42 -6.85 -11.16
N PHE A 63 -2.62 -6.29 -12.06
CA PHE A 63 -2.86 -6.42 -13.50
C PHE A 63 -2.16 -7.65 -14.10
N ASP A 64 -2.91 -8.38 -14.92
CA ASP A 64 -2.40 -9.51 -15.73
C ASP A 64 -1.29 -9.05 -16.70
N THR A 65 -0.41 -9.97 -17.08
CA THR A 65 0.81 -9.73 -17.88
C THR A 65 0.53 -8.96 -19.18
N ARG A 66 -0.64 -9.13 -19.78
CA ARG A 66 -1.03 -8.41 -21.01
C ARG A 66 -1.48 -6.96 -20.76
N THR A 67 -2.15 -6.66 -19.65
CA THR A 67 -2.72 -5.33 -19.34
C THR A 67 -1.90 -4.53 -18.33
N ARG A 68 -0.86 -5.15 -17.75
CA ARG A 68 0.03 -4.55 -16.73
C ARG A 68 0.58 -3.19 -17.13
N SER A 69 1.10 -3.05 -18.35
CA SER A 69 1.67 -1.79 -18.82
C SER A 69 0.63 -0.65 -18.81
N MET A 70 -0.59 -0.92 -19.29
CA MET A 70 -1.66 0.07 -19.32
C MET A 70 -2.14 0.43 -17.91
N GLY A 71 -2.26 -0.56 -17.03
CA GLY A 71 -2.62 -0.34 -15.62
C GLY A 71 -1.59 0.51 -14.86
N VAL A 72 -0.29 0.25 -15.05
CA VAL A 72 0.79 1.05 -14.47
C VAL A 72 0.82 2.47 -15.04
N CYS A 73 0.56 2.64 -16.35
CA CYS A 73 0.45 3.97 -16.96
C CYS A 73 -0.69 4.78 -16.35
N ILE A 74 -1.89 4.20 -16.17
CA ILE A 74 -3.02 4.90 -15.54
C ILE A 74 -2.69 5.26 -14.08
N ALA A 75 -2.12 4.32 -13.32
CA ALA A 75 -1.69 4.58 -11.95
C ALA A 75 -0.72 5.77 -11.87
N THR A 76 0.22 5.83 -12.81
CA THR A 76 1.20 6.92 -12.93
C THR A 76 0.55 8.25 -13.33
N MET A 77 -0.36 8.22 -14.32
CA MET A 77 -1.11 9.39 -14.77
C MET A 77 -1.96 10.01 -13.66
N VAL A 78 -2.44 9.20 -12.72
CA VAL A 78 -3.18 9.69 -11.54
C VAL A 78 -2.21 10.12 -10.43
N SER A 79 -1.12 9.38 -10.18
CA SER A 79 -0.22 9.70 -9.06
C SER A 79 0.47 11.07 -9.19
N PHE A 80 0.91 11.44 -10.39
CA PHE A 80 1.68 12.68 -10.60
C PHE A 80 0.87 13.97 -10.41
N PRO A 81 -0.35 14.11 -10.98
CA PRO A 81 -1.21 15.26 -10.74
C PRO A 81 -1.63 15.40 -9.28
N PHE A 82 -2.01 14.29 -8.62
CA PHE A 82 -2.39 14.33 -7.20
C PHE A 82 -1.22 14.72 -6.29
N ASN A 83 -0.01 14.22 -6.57
CA ASN A 83 1.20 14.64 -5.85
C ASN A 83 1.47 16.14 -6.04
N THR A 84 1.35 16.64 -7.28
CA THR A 84 1.50 18.08 -7.58
C THR A 84 0.46 18.92 -6.85
N MET A 85 -0.80 18.48 -6.86
CA MET A 85 -1.89 19.16 -6.17
C MET A 85 -1.64 19.26 -4.66
N ILE A 86 -1.24 18.17 -4.02
CA ILE A 86 -0.90 18.16 -2.60
C ILE A 86 0.29 19.10 -2.32
N GLY A 87 1.32 19.08 -3.18
CA GLY A 87 2.48 19.95 -3.06
C GLY A 87 2.13 21.44 -3.11
N GLN A 88 1.15 21.83 -3.92
CA GLN A 88 0.67 23.22 -3.99
C GLN A 88 -0.26 23.62 -2.86
N ILE A 89 -1.12 22.71 -2.39
CA ILE A 89 -2.09 22.98 -1.31
C ILE A 89 -1.42 23.00 0.07
N THR A 90 -0.42 22.14 0.29
CA THR A 90 0.28 21.98 1.58
C THR A 90 0.79 23.30 2.17
N PRO A 91 1.56 24.14 1.45
CA PRO A 91 2.07 25.40 2.02
C PRO A 91 0.95 26.36 2.41
N ILE A 92 -0.08 26.50 1.58
CA ILE A 92 -1.24 27.36 1.83
C ILE A 92 -2.04 26.86 3.04
N ALA A 93 -2.17 25.54 3.17
CA ALA A 93 -2.91 24.92 4.27
C ALA A 93 -2.15 25.03 5.60
N ILE A 94 -0.83 24.88 5.61
CA ILE A 94 -0.01 25.07 6.82
C ILE A 94 -0.06 26.52 7.29
N GLU A 95 -0.01 27.49 6.38
CA GLU A 95 -0.10 28.92 6.71
C GLU A 95 -1.44 29.28 7.36
N LYS A 96 -2.56 28.73 6.85
CA LYS A 96 -3.91 29.05 7.35
C LYS A 96 -4.37 28.20 8.54
N LEU A 97 -4.03 26.90 8.58
CA LEU A 97 -4.54 25.95 9.55
C LEU A 97 -3.50 25.47 10.58
N GLY A 98 -2.21 25.70 10.34
CA GLY A 98 -1.13 25.29 11.23
C GLY A 98 -1.17 23.80 11.56
N TYR A 99 -1.17 23.48 12.87
CA TYR A 99 -1.17 22.10 13.37
C TYR A 99 -2.41 21.29 12.95
N LYS A 100 -3.54 21.95 12.62
CA LYS A 100 -4.78 21.25 12.26
C LYS A 100 -4.69 20.52 10.92
N TYR A 101 -3.78 20.95 10.04
CA TYR A 101 -3.53 20.29 8.76
C TYR A 101 -3.01 18.85 8.95
N TYR A 102 -2.35 18.56 10.07
CA TYR A 102 -1.84 17.21 10.37
C TYR A 102 -2.95 16.17 10.58
N TYR A 103 -4.15 16.59 11.00
CA TYR A 103 -5.30 15.66 11.11
C TYR A 103 -5.70 15.07 9.76
N LEU A 104 -5.53 15.81 8.66
CA LEU A 104 -5.80 15.31 7.31
C LEU A 104 -4.92 14.08 7.01
N PHE A 105 -3.63 14.14 7.35
CA PHE A 105 -2.71 13.02 7.14
C PHE A 105 -3.04 11.82 8.02
N VAL A 106 -3.49 12.03 9.28
CA VAL A 106 -3.95 10.93 10.15
C VAL A 106 -5.16 10.22 9.52
N ILE A 107 -6.17 10.98 9.09
CA ILE A 107 -7.39 10.43 8.49
C ILE A 107 -7.06 9.73 7.17
N CYS A 108 -6.25 10.34 6.31
CA CYS A 108 -5.85 9.72 5.04
C CYS A 108 -5.07 8.41 5.25
N ASN A 109 -4.12 8.36 6.20
CA ASN A 109 -3.39 7.11 6.50
C ASN A 109 -4.33 6.03 7.06
N PHE A 110 -5.29 6.41 7.91
CA PHE A 110 -6.26 5.47 8.49
C PHE A 110 -7.23 4.92 7.43
N THR A 111 -7.82 5.80 6.62
CA THR A 111 -8.69 5.42 5.50
C THR A 111 -7.93 4.54 4.51
N ASN A 112 -6.65 4.83 4.25
CA ASN A 112 -5.82 3.99 3.39
C ASN A 112 -5.60 2.60 4.01
N ALA A 113 -5.30 2.51 5.30
CA ALA A 113 -5.20 1.22 6.00
C ALA A 113 -6.51 0.42 5.92
N LEU A 114 -7.65 1.09 6.09
CA LEU A 114 -8.97 0.47 5.99
C LEU A 114 -9.29 0.01 4.56
N PHE A 115 -8.95 0.82 3.56
CA PHE A 115 -9.12 0.48 2.15
C PHE A 115 -8.31 -0.77 1.79
N PHE A 116 -7.04 -0.82 2.20
CA PHE A 116 -6.18 -1.99 2.00
C PHE A 116 -6.69 -3.23 2.75
N TRP A 117 -7.28 -3.07 3.93
CA TRP A 117 -7.89 -4.17 4.67
C TRP A 117 -9.19 -4.68 4.04
N ALA A 118 -10.01 -3.80 3.47
CA ALA A 118 -11.33 -4.16 2.94
C ALA A 118 -11.30 -4.67 1.49
N ILE A 119 -10.41 -4.10 0.65
CA ILE A 119 -10.47 -4.25 -0.82
C ILE A 119 -9.28 -5.02 -1.37
N GLN A 120 -8.14 -5.10 -0.66
CA GLN A 120 -6.99 -5.86 -1.16
C GLN A 120 -7.04 -7.31 -0.67
N PRO A 121 -7.42 -8.30 -1.51
CA PRO A 121 -7.21 -9.70 -1.17
C PRO A 121 -5.70 -9.94 -1.09
N GLU A 122 -5.28 -10.86 -0.22
CA GLU A 122 -3.86 -11.17 -0.05
C GLU A 122 -3.31 -11.77 -1.37
N THR A 123 -2.68 -10.93 -2.19
CA THR A 123 -2.07 -11.30 -3.49
C THR A 123 -0.70 -11.96 -3.34
N ALA A 124 -0.22 -12.11 -2.09
CA ALA A 124 1.10 -12.61 -1.81
C ALA A 124 1.28 -14.06 -2.30
N LYS A 125 2.30 -14.28 -3.13
CA LYS A 125 2.75 -15.60 -3.65
C LYS A 125 1.82 -16.29 -4.66
N ARG A 126 0.85 -15.59 -5.27
CA ARG A 126 0.06 -16.14 -6.38
C ARG A 126 0.69 -15.81 -7.73
N PRO A 127 0.69 -16.73 -8.70
CA PRO A 127 1.18 -16.45 -10.05
C PRO A 127 0.30 -15.39 -10.73
N LEU A 128 0.93 -14.52 -11.52
CA LEU A 128 0.28 -13.40 -12.21
C LEU A 128 -0.83 -13.83 -13.18
N GLU A 129 -0.75 -15.06 -13.68
CA GLU A 129 -1.74 -15.67 -14.58
C GLU A 129 -3.08 -15.98 -13.89
N GLU A 130 -3.07 -16.18 -12.57
CA GLU A 130 -4.26 -16.46 -11.77
C GLU A 130 -4.94 -15.20 -11.22
N MET A 131 -4.30 -14.03 -11.35
CA MET A 131 -4.87 -12.76 -10.88
C MET A 131 -6.19 -12.43 -11.58
N ASN A 132 -6.32 -12.77 -12.87
CA ASN A 132 -7.59 -12.60 -13.58
C ASN A 132 -8.72 -13.45 -12.97
N TYR A 133 -8.44 -14.69 -12.55
CA TYR A 133 -9.42 -15.55 -11.90
C TYR A 133 -9.76 -15.06 -10.48
N LEU A 134 -8.75 -14.60 -9.73
CA LEU A 134 -8.92 -14.05 -8.40
C LEU A 134 -9.80 -12.79 -8.44
N PHE A 135 -9.50 -11.80 -9.28
CA PHE A 135 -10.30 -10.56 -9.35
C PHE A 135 -11.66 -10.72 -10.04
N THR A 136 -11.87 -11.77 -10.86
CA THR A 136 -13.18 -12.06 -11.47
C THR A 136 -14.13 -12.75 -10.50
N ASN A 137 -13.62 -13.63 -9.62
CA ASN A 137 -14.44 -14.40 -8.68
C ASN A 137 -14.36 -13.89 -7.23
N ALA A 138 -13.45 -12.97 -6.92
CA ALA A 138 -13.37 -12.36 -5.60
C ALA A 138 -14.56 -11.40 -5.38
N PRO A 139 -15.23 -11.49 -4.23
CA PRO A 139 -16.16 -10.45 -3.81
C PRO A 139 -15.40 -9.14 -3.58
N ILE A 140 -16.06 -8.01 -3.86
CA ILE A 140 -15.52 -6.65 -3.65
C ILE A 140 -15.05 -6.42 -2.19
N PHE A 141 -15.57 -7.21 -1.24
CA PHE A 141 -15.26 -7.15 0.18
C PHE A 141 -14.48 -8.41 0.63
N VAL A 142 -13.18 -8.23 0.85
CA VAL A 142 -12.19 -9.29 1.16
C VAL A 142 -12.48 -10.05 2.46
N PRO A 143 -12.96 -9.43 3.56
CA PRO A 143 -13.28 -10.16 4.79
C PRO A 143 -14.37 -11.24 4.66
N THR A 144 -15.16 -11.19 3.58
CA THR A 144 -16.21 -12.17 3.26
C THR A 144 -15.73 -13.30 2.34
N MET A 145 -14.48 -13.24 1.86
CA MET A 145 -13.91 -14.20 0.93
C MET A 145 -13.45 -15.45 1.68
N ASN A 146 -13.90 -16.63 1.24
CA ASN A 146 -13.41 -17.89 1.76
C ASN A 146 -12.13 -18.28 1.00
N MET A 147 -10.96 -17.96 1.56
CA MET A 147 -9.67 -18.18 0.87
C MET A 147 -9.39 -19.65 0.54
N LYS A 148 -10.07 -20.60 1.20
CA LYS A 148 -9.93 -22.04 0.96
C LYS A 148 -10.37 -22.44 -0.45
N ASP A 149 -11.38 -21.77 -1.01
CA ASP A 149 -11.91 -22.09 -2.34
C ASP A 149 -10.90 -21.72 -3.45
N PHE A 150 -10.07 -20.71 -3.21
CA PHE A 150 -9.02 -20.26 -4.14
C PHE A 150 -7.70 -21.03 -3.96
N GLU A 151 -7.47 -21.61 -2.77
CA GLU A 151 -6.29 -22.44 -2.49
C GLU A 151 -6.32 -23.78 -3.25
N GLN A 152 -7.52 -24.36 -3.42
CA GLN A 152 -7.69 -25.60 -4.16
C GLN A 152 -7.43 -25.45 -5.68
N HIS A 153 -7.88 -24.33 -6.27
CA HIS A 153 -7.64 -24.05 -7.70
C HIS A 153 -6.14 -23.84 -8.03
N ASP A 154 -5.39 -23.17 -7.14
CA ASP A 154 -3.93 -23.00 -7.29
C ASP A 154 -3.17 -24.34 -7.20
N LEU A 155 -3.58 -25.23 -6.29
CA LEU A 155 -3.01 -26.57 -6.17
C LEU A 155 -3.24 -27.39 -7.45
N GLU A 156 -4.45 -27.38 -8.00
CA GLU A 156 -4.80 -28.08 -9.24
C GLU A 156 -3.97 -27.58 -10.43
N HIS A 157 -3.77 -26.26 -10.55
CA HIS A 157 -2.96 -25.67 -11.62
C HIS A 157 -1.47 -25.99 -11.49
N ARG A 158 -0.92 -25.95 -10.27
CA ARG A 158 0.48 -26.33 -10.00
C ARG A 158 0.73 -27.81 -10.30
N VAL A 159 -0.21 -28.68 -9.99
CA VAL A 159 -0.14 -30.11 -10.35
C VAL A 159 -0.16 -30.27 -11.88
N ALA A 160 -1.06 -29.58 -12.58
CA ALA A 160 -1.12 -29.62 -14.04
C ALA A 160 0.15 -29.08 -14.73
N GLU A 161 0.82 -28.07 -14.15
CA GLU A 161 2.09 -27.56 -14.67
C GLU A 161 3.24 -28.56 -14.43
N VAL A 162 3.28 -29.21 -13.26
CA VAL A 162 4.26 -30.26 -12.95
C VAL A 162 4.07 -31.48 -13.85
N GLU A 163 2.83 -31.90 -14.11
CA GLU A 163 2.54 -32.98 -15.06
C GLU A 163 2.98 -32.63 -16.48
N ARG A 164 2.74 -31.39 -16.94
CA ARG A 164 3.15 -30.93 -18.27
C ARG A 164 4.68 -30.85 -18.41
N LYS A 165 5.38 -30.37 -17.38
CA LYS A 165 6.85 -30.36 -17.36
C LYS A 165 7.43 -31.78 -17.26
N GLY A 166 6.78 -32.67 -16.51
CA GLY A 166 7.12 -34.09 -16.42
C GLY A 166 7.00 -34.81 -17.77
N SER A 167 5.92 -34.58 -18.53
CA SER A 167 5.73 -35.24 -19.83
C SER A 167 6.65 -34.71 -20.94
N VAL A 168 7.07 -33.44 -20.86
CA VAL A 168 8.07 -32.87 -21.79
C VAL A 168 9.44 -33.49 -21.54
N THR A 169 9.79 -33.75 -20.28
CA THR A 169 11.10 -34.33 -19.92
C THR A 169 11.19 -35.78 -20.38
N SER A 170 10.10 -36.57 -20.29
CA SER A 170 10.10 -37.96 -20.75
C SER A 170 10.20 -38.09 -22.28
N HIS A 171 9.74 -37.11 -23.05
CA HIS A 171 9.86 -37.13 -24.51
C HIS A 171 11.25 -36.73 -25.04
N THR A 172 12.05 -36.03 -24.26
CA THR A 172 13.43 -35.68 -24.65
C THR A 172 14.45 -36.77 -24.36
N ASP A 173 14.14 -37.74 -23.48
CA ASP A 173 15.04 -38.85 -23.14
C ASP A 173 14.89 -40.07 -24.07
N GLU A 174 13.92 -40.05 -25.01
CA GLU A 174 13.68 -41.14 -25.98
C GLU A 174 14.30 -40.90 -27.38
N VAL A 175 15.13 -39.87 -27.58
CA VAL A 175 15.79 -39.56 -28.88
C VAL A 175 17.30 -39.69 -28.80
#